data_AF-A0A8T3XTE2-F1
#
_entry.id   AF-A0A8T3XTE2-F1
#
_cell.length_a   1.000
_cell.length_b   1.000
_cell.length_c   1.000
_cell.angle_alpha   90.00
_cell.angle_beta   90.00
_cell.angle_gamma   90.00
#
_symmetry.space_group_name_H-M   'P 1'
#
loop_
_entity.id
_entity.type
_entity.pdbx_description
1 polymer ?
#
loop_
_entity_poly.entity_id
_entity_poly.type
_entity_poly.pdbx_seq_one_letter_code
_entity_poly.pdbx_strand_id
1 'polypeptide(L)'
;MIIVDCRDVEAIKNELVVYVSDQVGVVPSLKLHEFVLSPINENETIDQNEVIASIKEFLDSIGESRNFAVISRGNTISITSVSGKPIERAPKPTGQMFSCAHCGHVTPYEVVHNMHVRIHYL
;
A
#
# COMPACT_ATOMS: atom_id res chain seq x y z
N MET A 1 -10.56 -4.88 -14.94
CA MET A 1 -9.51 -4.08 -14.28
C MET A 1 -10.16 -2.96 -13.47
N ILE A 2 -9.52 -2.53 -12.39
CA ILE A 2 -9.92 -1.37 -11.58
C ILE A 2 -8.72 -0.45 -11.43
N ILE A 3 -8.93 0.86 -11.57
CA ILE A 3 -7.89 1.88 -11.39
C ILE A 3 -8.14 2.58 -10.06
N VAL A 4 -7.11 2.73 -9.23
CA VAL A 4 -7.19 3.45 -7.96
C VAL A 4 -6.32 4.70 -8.02
N ASP A 5 -6.95 5.88 -8.05
CA ASP A 5 -6.28 7.19 -8.00
C ASP A 5 -5.91 7.53 -6.56
N CYS A 6 -4.62 7.81 -6.36
CA CYS A 6 -3.94 7.99 -5.08
C CYS A 6 -3.32 9.37 -4.91
N ARG A 7 -3.70 10.41 -5.68
CA ARG A 7 -3.04 11.73 -5.62
C ARG A 7 -3.01 12.32 -4.22
N ASP A 8 -4.13 12.23 -3.50
CA ASP A 8 -4.23 12.77 -2.14
C ASP A 8 -3.64 11.82 -1.09
N VAL A 9 -3.27 10.60 -1.49
CA VAL A 9 -2.74 9.55 -0.59
C VAL A 9 -1.40 8.97 -1.05
N GLU A 10 -0.62 9.72 -1.83
CA GLU A 10 0.61 9.23 -2.47
C GLU A 10 1.60 8.64 -1.45
N ALA A 11 1.71 9.25 -0.26
CA ALA A 11 2.64 8.83 0.78
C ALA A 11 2.37 7.42 1.34
N ILE A 12 1.16 6.89 1.15
CA ILE A 12 0.77 5.52 1.56
C ILE A 12 0.51 4.59 0.38
N LYS A 13 0.66 5.05 -0.87
CA LYS A 13 0.30 4.28 -2.08
C LYS A 13 0.88 2.87 -2.09
N ASN A 14 2.15 2.72 -1.72
CA ASN A 14 2.83 1.41 -1.72
C ASN A 14 2.31 0.46 -0.64
N GLU A 15 1.91 0.97 0.53
CA GLU A 15 1.33 0.14 1.59
C GLU A 15 -0.11 -0.23 1.25
N LEU A 16 -0.86 0.74 0.72
CA LEU A 16 -2.23 0.56 0.27
C LEU A 16 -2.34 -0.49 -0.85
N VAL A 17 -1.47 -0.43 -1.87
CA VAL A 17 -1.53 -1.40 -2.99
C VAL A 17 -1.27 -2.82 -2.51
N VAL A 18 -0.30 -3.02 -1.62
CA VAL A 18 0.03 -4.35 -1.08
C VAL A 18 -1.14 -4.88 -0.28
N TYR A 19 -1.71 -4.06 0.59
CA TYR A 19 -2.84 -4.45 1.42
C TYR A 19 -4.07 -4.81 0.59
N VAL A 20 -4.49 -3.93 -0.34
CA VAL A 20 -5.69 -4.16 -1.15
C VAL A 20 -5.52 -5.36 -2.08
N SER A 21 -4.33 -5.55 -2.66
CA SER A 21 -4.07 -6.72 -3.51
C SER A 21 -4.11 -8.04 -2.76
N ASP A 22 -3.61 -8.06 -1.51
CA ASP A 22 -3.65 -9.25 -0.65
C ASP A 22 -5.09 -9.58 -0.22
N GLN A 23 -5.86 -8.57 0.18
CA GLN A 23 -7.25 -8.78 0.62
C GLN A 23 -8.16 -9.26 -0.51
N VAL A 24 -8.04 -8.66 -1.71
CA VAL A 24 -8.94 -8.95 -2.85
C VAL A 24 -8.41 -10.10 -3.73
N GLY A 25 -7.14 -10.50 -3.58
CA GLY A 25 -6.54 -11.57 -4.39
C GLY A 25 -6.34 -11.18 -5.86
N VAL A 26 -5.79 -10.00 -6.12
CA VAL A 26 -5.62 -9.43 -7.47
C VAL A 26 -4.19 -9.04 -7.76
N VAL A 27 -3.83 -8.96 -9.05
CA VAL A 27 -2.50 -8.56 -9.49
C VAL A 27 -2.43 -7.03 -9.59
N PRO A 28 -1.59 -6.35 -8.78
CA PRO A 28 -1.41 -4.91 -8.91
C PRO A 28 -0.38 -4.54 -9.97
N SER A 29 -0.53 -3.36 -10.54
CA SER A 29 0.52 -2.66 -11.28
C SER A 29 0.58 -1.20 -10.83
N LEU A 30 1.79 -0.74 -10.52
CA LEU A 30 2.04 0.61 -10.03
C LEU A 30 2.25 1.59 -11.18
N LYS A 31 1.65 2.77 -11.06
CA LYS A 31 1.87 3.92 -11.94
C LYS A 31 2.08 5.19 -11.12
N LEU A 32 2.35 6.29 -11.81
CA LEU A 32 2.40 7.61 -11.18
C LEU A 32 0.99 7.99 -10.72
N HIS A 33 0.85 8.32 -9.43
CA HIS A 33 -0.43 8.72 -8.80
C HIS A 33 -1.56 7.70 -8.80
N GLU A 34 -1.36 6.51 -9.33
CA GLU A 34 -2.39 5.48 -9.37
C GLU A 34 -1.79 4.08 -9.32
N PHE A 35 -2.62 3.11 -9.01
CA PHE A 35 -2.32 1.70 -9.27
C PHE A 35 -3.51 1.02 -9.93
N VAL A 36 -3.23 -0.01 -10.72
CA VAL A 36 -4.25 -0.76 -11.46
C VAL A 36 -4.31 -2.18 -10.91
N LEU A 37 -5.51 -2.63 -10.59
CA LEU A 37 -5.83 -3.98 -10.16
C LEU A 37 -6.36 -4.77 -11.36
N SER A 38 -5.71 -5.89 -11.64
CA SER A 38 -6.09 -6.83 -12.69
C SER A 38 -6.47 -8.18 -12.09
N PRO A 39 -7.48 -8.87 -12.64
CA PRO A 39 -7.81 -10.22 -12.20
C PRO A 39 -6.64 -11.16 -12.51
N ILE A 40 -6.55 -12.26 -11.77
CA ILE A 40 -5.54 -13.29 -12.02
C ILE A 40 -5.84 -14.01 -13.34
N ASN A 41 -7.13 -14.31 -13.58
CA ASN A 41 -7.62 -14.97 -14.78
C ASN A 41 -8.39 -13.98 -15.68
N GLU A 42 -8.26 -14.10 -17.01
CA GLU A 42 -8.88 -13.17 -17.97
C GLU A 42 -10.42 -13.16 -17.94
N ASN A 43 -11.03 -14.25 -17.43
CA ASN A 43 -12.49 -14.39 -17.35
C ASN A 43 -13.07 -13.95 -15.99
N GLU A 44 -12.22 -13.56 -15.05
CA GLU A 44 -12.65 -13.12 -13.71
C GLU A 44 -12.90 -11.61 -13.68
N THR A 45 -13.96 -11.24 -12.97
CA THR A 45 -14.29 -9.85 -12.67
C THR A 45 -13.91 -9.52 -11.24
N ILE A 46 -13.28 -8.38 -11.03
CA ILE A 46 -12.94 -7.90 -9.69
C ILE A 46 -14.20 -7.26 -9.07
N ASP A 47 -14.58 -7.67 -7.85
CA ASP A 47 -15.66 -7.01 -7.12
C ASP A 47 -15.19 -5.63 -6.64
N GLN A 48 -15.79 -4.59 -7.21
CA GLN A 48 -15.46 -3.22 -6.86
C GLN A 48 -15.84 -2.86 -5.43
N ASN A 49 -16.89 -3.46 -4.86
CA ASN A 49 -17.30 -3.21 -3.49
C ASN A 49 -16.29 -3.76 -2.50
N GLU A 50 -15.70 -4.91 -2.80
CA GLU A 50 -14.64 -5.53 -2.01
C GLU A 50 -13.38 -4.66 -2.00
N VAL A 51 -13.01 -4.10 -3.16
CA VAL A 51 -11.89 -3.14 -3.26
C VAL A 51 -12.17 -1.89 -2.42
N ILE A 52 -13.38 -1.33 -2.50
CA ILE A 52 -13.76 -0.15 -1.71
C ILE A 52 -13.75 -0.46 -0.22
N ALA A 53 -14.26 -1.63 0.19
CA ALA A 53 -14.25 -2.07 1.58
C ALA A 53 -12.80 -2.19 2.10
N SER A 54 -11.94 -2.88 1.34
CA SER A 54 -10.52 -3.04 1.67
C SER A 54 -9.78 -1.71 1.82
N ILE A 55 -10.05 -0.74 0.92
CA ILE A 55 -9.46 0.60 1.02
C ILE A 55 -9.94 1.32 2.28
N LYS A 56 -11.25 1.24 2.59
CA LYS A 56 -11.81 1.87 3.80
C LYS A 56 -11.27 1.26 5.08
N GLU A 57 -11.14 -0.06 5.13
CA GLU A 57 -10.53 -0.78 6.26
C GLU A 57 -9.07 -0.38 6.46
N PHE A 58 -8.29 -0.28 5.37
CA PHE A 58 -6.93 0.22 5.44
C PHE A 58 -6.86 1.65 6.02
N LEU A 59 -7.69 2.56 5.51
CA LEU A 59 -7.74 3.95 6.00
C LEU A 59 -8.17 4.00 7.47
N ASP A 60 -9.10 3.16 7.91
CA ASP A 60 -9.50 3.08 9.30
C ASP A 60 -8.36 2.56 10.20
N SER A 61 -7.60 1.56 9.73
CA SER A 61 -6.47 0.99 10.46
C SER A 61 -5.33 1.99 10.75
N ILE A 62 -5.22 3.04 9.93
CA ILE A 62 -4.25 4.13 10.11
C ILE A 62 -4.87 5.39 10.73
N GLY A 63 -6.15 5.36 11.11
CA GLY A 63 -6.86 6.48 11.74
C GLY A 63 -7.33 7.58 10.79
N GLU A 64 -7.39 7.30 9.49
CA GLU A 64 -7.66 8.28 8.42
C GLU A 64 -9.07 8.15 7.80
N SER A 65 -9.92 7.28 8.35
CA SER A 65 -11.26 6.98 7.81
C SER A 65 -12.19 8.19 7.68
N ARG A 66 -12.00 9.24 8.50
CA ARG A 66 -12.80 10.49 8.46
C ARG A 66 -12.19 11.58 7.58
N ASN A 67 -10.90 11.47 7.24
CA ASN A 67 -10.17 12.50 6.53
C ASN A 67 -10.20 12.29 5.01
N PHE A 68 -10.43 11.06 4.56
CA PHE A 68 -10.46 10.70 3.15
C PHE A 68 -11.78 10.03 2.76
N ALA A 69 -12.29 10.42 1.60
CA ALA A 69 -13.46 9.82 0.96
C ALA A 69 -13.00 8.89 -0.17
N VAL A 70 -13.64 7.71 -0.25
CA VAL A 70 -13.42 6.74 -1.33
C VAL A 70 -14.60 6.83 -2.29
N ILE A 71 -14.37 7.31 -3.51
CA ILE A 71 -15.39 7.60 -4.52
C ILE A 71 -15.19 6.68 -5.72
N SER A 72 -16.22 5.94 -6.10
CA SER A 72 -16.21 5.13 -7.32
C SER A 72 -16.87 5.86 -8.50
N ARG A 73 -16.23 5.81 -9.67
CA ARG A 73 -16.76 6.30 -10.95
C ARG A 73 -16.39 5.30 -12.06
N GLY A 74 -17.31 4.41 -12.40
CA GLY A 74 -17.04 3.32 -13.33
C GLY A 74 -15.91 2.43 -12.81
N ASN A 75 -14.89 2.16 -13.63
CA ASN A 75 -13.73 1.35 -13.23
C ASN A 75 -12.67 2.12 -12.41
N THR A 76 -12.88 3.40 -12.12
CA THR A 76 -11.93 4.21 -11.34
C THR A 76 -12.46 4.43 -9.92
N ILE A 77 -11.61 4.19 -8.94
CA ILE A 77 -11.82 4.53 -7.53
C ILE A 77 -10.85 5.66 -7.20
N SER A 78 -11.34 6.77 -6.66
CA SER A 78 -10.52 7.90 -6.23
C SER A 78 -10.56 8.03 -4.72
N ILE A 79 -9.38 8.23 -4.12
CA ILE A 79 -9.24 8.52 -2.70
C ILE A 79 -8.95 10.00 -2.58
N THR A 80 -9.90 10.76 -2.05
CA THR A 80 -9.85 12.22 -2.03
C THR A 80 -9.92 12.75 -0.61
N SER A 81 -9.10 13.74 -0.30
CA SER A 81 -9.13 14.41 1.01
C SER A 81 -10.42 15.20 1.18
N VAL A 82 -11.11 14.99 2.31
CA VAL A 82 -12.29 15.78 2.71
C VAL A 82 -11.88 17.19 3.13
N SER A 83 -10.69 17.33 3.72
CA SER A 83 -10.15 18.62 4.19
C SER A 83 -9.35 19.38 3.13
N GLY A 84 -9.09 18.75 1.97
CA GLY A 84 -8.22 19.28 0.92
C GLY A 84 -6.71 19.20 1.22
N LYS A 85 -6.32 18.51 2.30
CA LYS A 85 -4.91 18.23 2.61
C LYS A 85 -4.54 16.80 2.24
N PRO A 86 -3.46 16.57 1.48
CA PRO A 86 -2.99 15.22 1.18
C PRO A 86 -2.46 14.56 2.46
N ILE A 87 -2.40 13.22 2.46
CA ILE A 87 -1.81 12.49 3.57
C ILE A 87 -0.31 12.76 3.61
N GLU A 88 0.16 13.21 4.77
CA GLU A 88 1.58 13.42 5.01
C GLU A 88 2.08 12.28 5.90
N ARG A 89 2.97 11.44 5.34
CA ARG A 89 3.84 10.59 6.14
C ARG A 89 5.27 11.05 5.94
N ALA A 90 6.03 11.07 7.02
CA ALA A 90 7.47 11.20 6.93
C ALA A 90 7.97 10.10 5.98
N PRO A 91 8.70 10.44 4.90
CA PRO A 91 9.25 9.42 4.01
C PRO A 91 10.13 8.50 4.86
N LYS A 92 9.89 7.19 4.77
CA LYS A 92 10.83 6.22 5.35
C LYS A 92 12.20 6.55 4.76
N PRO A 93 13.26 6.67 5.58
CA PRO A 93 14.57 7.06 5.08
C PRO A 93 15.03 6.07 4.01
N THR A 94 14.97 6.50 2.75
CA THR A 94 15.41 5.71 1.62
C THR A 94 16.93 5.75 1.58
N GLY A 95 17.57 4.59 1.71
CA GLY A 95 19.03 4.46 1.64
C GLY A 95 19.75 4.17 2.96
N GLN A 96 19.03 3.98 4.08
CA GLN A 96 19.66 3.37 5.25
C GLN A 96 19.87 1.87 5.00
N MET A 97 21.13 1.47 4.90
CA MET A 97 21.51 0.06 4.92
C MET A 97 21.67 -0.37 6.37
N PHE A 98 20.96 -1.41 6.76
CA PHE A 98 21.17 -2.07 8.04
C PHE A 98 22.33 -3.05 7.90
N SER A 99 23.33 -2.96 8.77
CA SER A 99 24.49 -3.84 8.77
C SER A 99 24.60 -4.61 10.09
N CYS A 100 24.82 -5.92 10.02
CA CYS A 100 25.06 -6.75 11.19
C CYS A 100 26.53 -6.64 11.60
N ALA A 101 26.79 -6.19 12.83
CA ALA A 101 28.14 -6.05 13.37
C ALA A 101 28.85 -7.40 13.61
N HIS A 102 28.11 -8.50 13.73
CA HIS A 102 28.68 -9.83 14.00
C HIS A 102 29.31 -10.46 12.75
N CYS A 103 28.62 -10.41 11.60
CA CYS A 103 29.06 -11.13 10.39
C CYS A 103 29.09 -10.27 9.12
N GLY A 104 28.79 -8.97 9.20
CA GLY A 104 28.82 -8.07 8.05
C GLY A 104 27.67 -8.23 7.06
N HIS A 105 26.57 -8.90 7.42
CA HIS A 105 25.37 -8.94 6.59
C HIS A 105 24.79 -7.53 6.40
N VAL A 106 24.48 -7.14 5.16
CA VAL A 106 23.93 -5.82 4.84
C VAL A 106 22.61 -5.98 4.09
N THR A 107 21.60 -5.22 4.49
CA THR A 107 20.27 -5.23 3.84
C THR A 107 19.62 -3.84 3.92
N PRO A 108 18.89 -3.40 2.89
CA PRO A 108 18.06 -2.20 2.98
C PRO A 108 16.73 -2.45 3.73
N TYR A 109 16.43 -3.71 4.07
CA TYR A 109 15.15 -4.09 4.68
C TYR A 109 15.31 -4.35 6.18
N GLU A 110 14.72 -3.49 7.00
CA GLU A 110 14.75 -3.59 8.47
C GLU A 110 14.25 -4.95 8.98
N VAL A 111 13.16 -5.47 8.39
CA VAL A 111 12.59 -6.78 8.79
C VAL A 111 13.59 -7.92 8.58
N VAL A 112 14.32 -7.90 7.46
CA VAL A 112 15.37 -8.91 7.17
C VAL A 112 16.53 -8.76 8.15
N HIS A 113 16.94 -7.53 8.45
CA HIS A 113 17.98 -7.27 9.44
C HIS A 113 17.60 -7.78 10.83
N ASN A 114 16.40 -7.46 11.30
CA ASN A 114 15.90 -7.88 12.61
C ASN A 114 15.81 -9.40 12.73
N MET A 115 15.38 -10.09 11.67
CA MET A 115 15.38 -11.56 11.63
C MET A 115 16.82 -12.12 11.67
N HIS A 116 17.71 -11.56 10.86
CA HIS A 116 19.12 -11.98 10.82
C HIS A 116 19.81 -11.83 12.17
N VAL A 117 19.62 -10.69 12.85
CA VAL A 117 20.20 -10.45 14.18
C VAL A 117 19.70 -11.49 15.18
N ARG A 118 18.39 -11.81 15.18
CA ARG A 118 17.83 -12.82 16.09
C ARG A 118 18.45 -14.20 15.94
N ILE A 119 18.84 -14.61 14.73
CA ILE A 119 19.49 -15.91 14.49
C ILE A 119 20.81 -16.03 15.27
N HIS A 120 21.55 -14.94 15.46
CA HIS A 120 22.83 -14.96 16.19
C HIS A 120 22.66 -15.01 17.71
N TYR A 121 21.50 -14.62 18.23
CA TYR A 121 21.21 -14.58 19.67
C TYR A 121 20.25 -15.70 20.12
N LEU A 122 20.06 -16.73 19.28
CA LEU A 122 19.46 -18.02 19.62
C LEU A 122 20.57 -19.00 20.04
#